data_AF-A0A8T4Z6A0-F1
#
_entry.id   AF-A0A8T4Z6A0-F1
#
_cell.length_a   1.000
_cell.length_b   1.000
_cell.length_c   1.000
_cell.angle_alpha   90.00
_cell.angle_beta   90.00
_cell.angle_gamma   90.00
#
_symmetry.space_group_name_H-M   'P 1'
#
loop_
_entity.id
_entity.type
_entity.pdbx_description
1 polymer ?
#
loop_
_entity_poly.entity_id
_entity_poly.type
_entity_poly.pdbx_seq_one_letter_code
_entity_poly.pdbx_strand_id
1 'polypeptide(L)'
;RGLKLGFRVLSLEVSAEFEERILSIVNEDSDVKELLEEGYNITGIRPTIKAMVQANGDITMKATGAIVSMRGEGGWAQVQVDLEVGKVIRIVIVSKKVIEKSP
;
A
#
# COMPACT_ATOMS: atom_id res chain seq x y z
N ARG A 1 26.30 2.77 -4.46
CA ARG A 1 25.36 1.64 -4.74
C ARG A 1 24.57 1.42 -3.46
N GLY A 2 23.31 1.87 -3.41
CA GLY A 2 22.48 1.76 -2.20
C GLY A 2 21.95 0.33 -2.03
N LEU A 3 22.17 -0.25 -0.86
CA LEU A 3 21.60 -1.54 -0.48
C LEU A 3 20.08 -1.38 -0.36
N LYS A 4 19.31 -1.90 -1.31
CA LYS A 4 17.88 -2.14 -1.12
C LYS A 4 17.76 -3.39 -0.26
N LEU A 5 17.72 -3.22 1.07
CA LEU A 5 17.34 -4.32 1.95
C LEU A 5 15.91 -4.74 1.57
N GLY A 6 15.78 -5.98 1.09
CA GLY A 6 14.47 -6.58 0.92
C GLY A 6 13.82 -6.74 2.28
N PHE A 7 12.63 -6.18 2.47
CA PHE A 7 11.79 -6.25 3.68
C PHE A 7 11.35 -7.68 4.08
N ARG A 8 11.95 -8.73 3.51
CA ARG A 8 11.61 -10.14 3.81
C ARG A 8 12.06 -10.62 5.19
N VAL A 9 12.83 -9.83 5.94
CA VAL A 9 13.47 -10.26 7.20
C VAL A 9 12.93 -9.53 8.44
N LEU A 10 12.23 -8.39 8.28
CA LEU A 10 11.68 -7.63 9.41
C LEU A 10 10.18 -7.90 9.54
N SER A 11 9.78 -8.54 10.64
CA SER A 11 8.37 -8.58 11.07
C SER A 11 8.01 -7.23 11.64
N LEU A 12 7.19 -6.46 10.93
CA LEU A 12 6.67 -5.18 11.37
C LEU A 12 5.24 -5.41 11.87
N GLU A 13 5.00 -5.13 13.14
CA GLU A 13 3.66 -5.07 13.70
C GLU A 13 3.08 -3.68 13.42
N VAL A 14 1.85 -3.66 12.91
CA VAL A 14 1.14 -2.42 12.59
C VAL A 14 0.11 -2.21 13.68
N SER A 15 0.11 -1.02 14.29
CA SER A 15 -0.88 -0.69 15.31
C SER A 15 -2.24 -0.41 14.67
N ALA A 16 -3.32 -0.64 15.41
CA ALA A 16 -4.68 -0.39 14.94
C ALA A 16 -4.88 1.09 14.55
N GLU A 17 -4.31 2.02 15.32
CA GLU A 17 -4.40 3.47 15.05
C GLU A 17 -3.71 3.85 13.74
N PHE A 18 -2.64 3.13 13.37
CA PHE A 18 -1.99 3.32 12.09
C PHE A 18 -2.87 2.83 10.94
N GLU A 19 -3.48 1.65 11.08
CA GLU A 19 -4.40 1.10 10.08
C GLU A 19 -5.61 2.01 9.88
N GLU A 20 -6.25 2.45 10.97
CA GLU A 20 -7.38 3.38 10.94
C GLU A 20 -7.03 4.68 10.23
N ARG A 21 -5.86 5.26 10.51
CA ARG A 21 -5.39 6.47 9.84
C ARG A 21 -5.22 6.26 8.33
N ILE A 22 -4.66 5.13 7.91
CA ILE A 22 -4.53 4.79 6.49
C ILE A 22 -5.90 4.60 5.85
N LEU A 23 -6.81 3.88 6.52
CA LEU A 23 -8.16 3.63 6.04
C LEU A 23 -8.96 4.93 5.91
N SER A 24 -8.81 5.90 6.83
CA SER A 24 -9.46 7.21 6.70
C SER A 24 -9.04 7.90 5.40
N ILE A 25 -7.74 7.98 5.13
CA ILE A 25 -7.22 8.61 3.92
C ILE A 25 -7.72 7.90 2.66
N VAL A 26 -7.70 6.56 2.67
CA VAL A 26 -8.09 5.74 1.53
C VAL A 26 -9.60 5.80 1.27
N ASN A 27 -10.41 5.82 2.33
CA ASN A 27 -11.87 5.92 2.22
C ASN A 27 -12.36 7.34 1.90
N GLU A 28 -11.51 8.36 1.98
CA GLU A 28 -11.85 9.72 1.57
C GLU A 28 -11.62 9.95 0.06
N ASP A 29 -10.71 9.18 -0.55
CA ASP A 29 -10.32 9.29 -1.95
C ASP A 29 -11.44 8.84 -2.91
N SER A 30 -11.73 9.65 -3.93
CA SER A 30 -12.84 9.40 -4.88
C SER A 30 -12.60 8.17 -5.74
N ASP A 31 -11.38 7.97 -6.23
CA ASP A 31 -11.04 6.88 -7.14
C ASP A 31 -11.07 5.54 -6.38
N VAL A 32 -10.68 5.54 -5.10
CA VAL A 32 -10.83 4.36 -4.26
C VAL A 32 -12.29 4.04 -3.94
N LYS A 33 -13.13 5.05 -3.69
CA LYS A 33 -14.58 4.81 -3.49
C LYS A 33 -15.19 4.14 -4.71
N GLU A 34 -14.86 4.59 -5.92
CA GLU A 34 -15.30 3.95 -7.17
C GLU A 34 -14.85 2.48 -7.23
N LEU A 35 -13.60 2.18 -6.88
CA LEU A 35 -13.12 0.78 -6.80
C LEU A 35 -13.90 -0.07 -5.79
N LEU A 36 -14.25 0.49 -4.63
CA LEU A 36 -15.07 -0.21 -3.62
C LEU A 36 -16.48 -0.48 -4.17
N GLU A 37 -17.08 0.47 -4.88
CA GLU A 37 -18.38 0.32 -5.55
C GLU A 37 -18.34 -0.72 -6.69
N GLU A 38 -17.21 -0.84 -7.39
CA GLU A 38 -16.95 -1.90 -8.38
C GLU A 38 -16.75 -3.29 -7.76
N GLY A 39 -16.75 -3.40 -6.42
CA GLY A 39 -16.65 -4.66 -5.70
C GLY A 39 -15.22 -5.07 -5.33
N TYR A 40 -14.25 -4.16 -5.42
CA TYR A 40 -12.93 -4.41 -4.81
C TYR A 40 -13.04 -4.35 -3.29
N ASN A 41 -12.31 -5.23 -2.60
CA ASN A 41 -12.21 -5.25 -1.15
C ASN A 41 -10.75 -5.02 -0.71
N ILE A 42 -10.54 -4.29 0.38
CA ILE A 42 -9.21 -4.16 0.99
C ILE A 42 -8.80 -5.51 1.59
N THR A 43 -7.61 -5.97 1.25
CA THR A 43 -7.07 -7.29 1.67
C THR A 43 -5.79 -7.21 2.48
N GLY A 44 -5.19 -6.02 2.56
CA GLY A 44 -4.02 -5.81 3.40
C GLY A 44 -3.49 -4.40 3.32
N ILE A 45 -2.86 -3.98 4.40
CA ILE A 45 -2.18 -2.70 4.53
C ILE A 45 -0.72 -3.01 4.84
N ARG A 46 0.19 -2.46 4.03
CA ARG A 46 1.63 -2.61 4.24
C ARG A 46 2.27 -1.24 4.41
N PRO A 47 2.86 -0.91 5.57
CA PRO A 47 3.60 0.34 5.74
C PRO A 47 4.78 0.43 4.76
N THR A 48 5.02 1.63 4.25
CA THR A 48 6.24 1.98 3.54
C THR A 48 7.18 2.64 4.54
N ILE A 49 8.28 1.96 4.86
CA ILE A 49 9.28 2.44 5.82
C ILE A 49 10.45 3.08 5.07
N LYS A 50 10.84 4.27 5.52
CA LYS A 50 12.07 4.94 5.12
C LYS A 50 13.10 4.81 6.23
N ALA A 51 14.26 4.28 5.89
CA ALA A 51 15.44 4.29 6.76
C ALA A 51 16.41 5.39 6.31
N MET A 52 16.97 6.14 7.25
CA MET A 52 17.91 7.23 6.99
C MET A 52 19.13 7.12 7.91
N VAL A 53 20.32 7.14 7.31
CA VAL A 53 21.59 7.23 8.03
C VAL A 53 21.89 8.70 8.31
N GLN A 54 22.06 9.03 9.58
CA GLN A 54 22.39 10.38 10.03
C GLN A 54 23.90 10.64 9.96
N ALA A 55 24.31 11.92 10.04
CA ALA A 55 25.71 12.31 9.96
C ALA A 55 26.59 11.73 11.08
N ASN A 56 25.98 11.44 12.24
CA ASN A 56 26.64 10.79 13.38
C ASN A 56 26.73 9.25 13.24
N GLY A 57 26.17 8.68 12.17
CA GLY A 57 26.15 7.24 11.91
C GLY A 57 24.89 6.51 12.38
N ASP A 58 23.96 7.18 13.08
CA ASP A 58 22.71 6.55 13.56
C ASP A 58 21.74 6.24 12.42
N ILE A 59 20.95 5.17 12.57
CA ILE A 59 19.88 4.81 11.64
C ILE A 59 18.53 5.15 12.28
N THR A 60 17.77 5.99 11.61
CA THR A 60 16.36 6.26 11.95
C THR A 60 15.44 5.58 10.96
N MET A 61 14.33 5.01 11.46
CA MET A 61 13.30 4.38 10.65
C MET A 61 11.96 5.04 10.93
N LYS A 62 11.23 5.38 9.87
CA LYS A 62 9.90 6.01 9.97
C LYS A 62 8.98 5.44 8.91
N ALA A 63 7.73 5.16 9.27
CA ALA A 63 6.67 4.92 8.30
C ALA A 63 6.31 6.24 7.60
N THR A 64 6.58 6.33 6.30
CA THR A 64 6.29 7.53 5.49
C THR A 64 5.03 7.38 4.65
N GLY A 65 4.45 6.18 4.60
CA GLY A 65 3.28 5.89 3.79
C GLY A 65 2.80 4.47 4.00
N ALA A 66 1.86 4.04 3.15
CA ALA A 66 1.43 2.64 3.09
C ALA A 66 1.04 2.26 1.66
N ILE A 67 1.11 0.96 1.38
CA ILE A 67 0.51 0.34 0.20
C ILE A 67 -0.70 -0.44 0.69
N VAL A 68 -1.88 -0.05 0.23
CA VAL A 68 -3.12 -0.78 0.47
C VAL A 68 -3.39 -1.68 -0.72
N SER A 69 -3.54 -2.96 -0.46
CA SER A 69 -3.82 -3.97 -1.47
C SER A 69 -5.30 -4.25 -1.52
N MET A 70 -5.90 -4.10 -2.69
CA MET A 70 -7.31 -4.35 -2.92
C MET A 70 -7.49 -5.48 -3.94
N ARG A 71 -8.57 -6.26 -3.79
CA ARG A 71 -8.88 -7.38 -4.67
C ARG A 71 -10.34 -7.37 -5.07
N GLY A 72 -10.58 -7.46 -6.38
CA GLY A 72 -11.90 -7.64 -6.98
C GLY A 72 -11.94 -8.94 -7.79
N GLU A 73 -13.10 -9.26 -8.37
CA GLU A 73 -13.25 -10.45 -9.23
C GLU A 73 -12.38 -10.38 -10.49
N GLY A 74 -12.27 -9.18 -11.07
CA GLY A 74 -11.55 -8.92 -12.30
C GLY A 74 -10.05 -8.66 -12.15
N GLY A 75 -9.48 -8.65 -10.93
CA GLY A 75 -8.09 -8.24 -10.74
C GLY A 75 -7.69 -7.83 -9.33
N TRP A 76 -6.58 -7.09 -9.23
CA TRP A 76 -6.13 -6.48 -7.98
C TRP A 76 -5.70 -5.04 -8.22
N ALA A 77 -5.80 -4.22 -7.18
CA ALA A 77 -5.32 -2.85 -7.18
C ALA A 77 -4.35 -2.61 -6.01
N GLN A 78 -3.42 -1.70 -6.21
CA GLN A 78 -2.51 -1.19 -5.19
C GLN A 78 -2.68 0.32 -5.08
N VAL A 79 -3.05 0.77 -3.89
CA VAL A 79 -3.23 2.18 -3.55
C VAL A 79 -2.02 2.61 -2.71
N GLN A 80 -1.28 3.59 -3.19
CA GLN A 80 -0.14 4.16 -2.47
C GLN A 80 -0.59 5.41 -1.73
N VAL A 81 -0.44 5.37 -0.41
CA VAL A 81 -0.76 6.46 0.51
C VAL A 81 0.53 7.11 0.96
N ASP A 82 0.60 8.43 0.87
CA ASP A 82 1.66 9.23 1.44
C ASP A 82 1.16 9.83 2.77
N LEU A 83 1.82 9.50 3.88
CA LEU A 83 1.44 9.99 5.21
C LEU A 83 1.99 11.37 5.52
N GLU A 84 3.01 11.83 4.79
CA GLU A 84 3.57 13.16 4.96
C GLU A 84 2.71 14.20 4.25
N VAL A 85 2.12 13.82 3.10
CA VAL A 85 1.13 14.65 2.38
C VAL A 85 -0.30 14.39 2.86
N GLY A 86 -0.59 13.20 3.40
CA GLY A 86 -1.90 12.85 3.95
C GLY A 86 -2.94 12.48 2.88
N LYS A 87 -2.52 11.88 1.77
CA LYS A 87 -3.43 11.51 0.67
C LYS A 87 -2.97 10.29 -0.13
N VAL A 88 -3.86 9.77 -0.96
CA VAL A 88 -3.50 8.82 -2.03
C VAL A 88 -2.68 9.56 -3.09
N ILE A 89 -1.53 8.98 -3.46
CA ILE A 89 -0.61 9.57 -4.45
C ILE A 89 -0.52 8.73 -5.73
N ARG A 90 -0.99 7.49 -5.69
CA ARG A 90 -0.96 6.59 -6.85
C ARG A 90 -1.92 5.43 -6.66
N ILE A 91 -2.63 5.07 -7.71
CA ILE A 91 -3.38 3.81 -7.81
C ILE A 91 -2.84 3.03 -9.00
N VAL A 92 -2.57 1.75 -8.80
CA VAL A 92 -2.15 0.81 -9.86
C VAL A 92 -3.14 -0.32 -9.90
N ILE A 93 -3.81 -0.51 -11.04
CA ILE A 93 -4.81 -1.55 -11.25
C ILE A 93 -4.25 -2.59 -12.23
N VAL A 94 -4.41 -3.86 -11.89
CA VAL A 94 -4.03 -5.00 -12.73
C VAL A 94 -5.25 -5.87 -12.96
N SER A 95 -5.71 -5.92 -14.21
CA SER A 95 -6.87 -6.72 -14.62
C SER A 95 -6.47 -8.12 -15.11
N LYS A 96 -7.37 -9.07 -14.90
CA LYS A 96 -7.26 -10.47 -15.33
C LYS A 96 -8.17 -10.70 -16.52
N LYS A 97 -7.58 -11.04 -17.68
CA LYS A 97 -8.31 -11.54 -18.85
C LYS A 97 -8.15 -13.05 -18.93
N VAL A 98 -9.27 -13.77 -18.94
CA VAL A 98 -9.30 -15.24 -19.15
C VAL A 98 -9.76 -15.52 -20.57
N ILE A 99 -9.03 -16.38 -21.28
CA ILE A 99 -9.40 -16.88 -22.61
C ILE A 99 -9.40 -18.40 -22.54
N GLU A 100 -10.58 -18.99 -22.45
CA GLU A 100 -10.75 -20.44 -22.44
C GLU A 100 -10.29 -21.04 -23.77
N LYS A 101 -9.61 -22.19 -23.70
CA LYS A 101 -9.20 -22.97 -24.87
C LYS A 101 -9.80 -24.37 -24.73
N SER A 102 -10.45 -24.83 -25.79
CA SER A 102 -10.85 -26.23 -25.90
C SER A 102 -9.61 -27.11 -26.11
N PRO A 103 -9.58 -28.33 -25.55
CA PRO A 103 -8.56 -29.35 -25.88
C PRO A 103 -8.48 -29.63 -27.37
#